data_AF-A0A2D9CCM8-F1
#
_entry.id   AF-A0A2D9CCM8-F1
#
_cell.length_a   1.000
_cell.length_b   1.000
_cell.length_c   1.000
_cell.angle_alpha   90.00
_cell.angle_beta   90.00
_cell.angle_gamma   90.00
#
_symmetry.space_group_name_H-M   'P 1'
#
loop_
_entity.id
_entity.type
_entity.pdbx_description
1 polymer ?
#
loop_
_entity_poly.entity_id
_entity_poly.type
_entity_poly.pdbx_seq_one_letter_code
_entity_poly.pdbx_strand_id
1 'polypeptide(L)'
;MSEFKLSQRSLDRIEGIDDELYTLVRTAIHNTPYDFGIPNLGGLRTIEEQRALVDSGASKTMKSKHLDGMAFDFMVFLGPRVCWELKFYDDVGDAIVKTAKDMGIKQLKWGGAWH
;
A
#
# COMPACT_ATOMS: atom_id res chain seq x y z
N MET A 1 -15.05 -13.55 -3.05
CA MET A 1 -13.60 -13.57 -2.73
C MET A 1 -12.87 -13.64 -4.05
N SER A 2 -11.94 -12.72 -4.29
CA SER A 2 -11.12 -12.71 -5.50
C SER A 2 -10.00 -13.76 -5.41
N GLU A 3 -9.56 -14.30 -6.54
CA GLU A 3 -8.45 -15.27 -6.61
C GLU A 3 -7.06 -14.58 -6.63
N PHE A 4 -7.00 -13.27 -6.40
CA PHE A 4 -5.75 -12.50 -6.45
C PHE A 4 -4.78 -12.91 -5.34
N LYS A 5 -3.49 -12.81 -5.67
CA LYS A 5 -2.39 -13.18 -4.77
C LYS A 5 -1.25 -12.20 -4.94
N LEU A 6 -0.66 -11.79 -3.83
CA LEU A 6 0.55 -10.99 -3.85
C LEU A 6 1.69 -11.80 -4.45
N SER A 7 2.41 -11.19 -5.39
CA SER A 7 3.65 -11.75 -5.90
C SER A 7 4.71 -11.83 -4.79
N GLN A 8 5.72 -12.69 -4.95
CA GLN A 8 6.84 -12.75 -4.02
C GLN A 8 7.50 -11.38 -3.84
N ARG A 9 7.69 -10.63 -4.94
CA ARG A 9 8.23 -9.26 -4.90
C ARG A 9 7.39 -8.32 -4.03
N SER A 10 6.06 -8.46 -4.06
CA SER A 10 5.19 -7.65 -3.21
C SER A 10 5.36 -8.03 -1.73
N LEU A 11 5.52 -9.32 -1.43
CA LEU A 11 5.74 -9.83 -0.07
C LEU A 11 7.10 -9.36 0.48
N ASP A 12 8.16 -9.45 -0.33
CA ASP A 12 9.50 -8.99 0.04
C ASP A 12 9.50 -7.48 0.36
N ARG A 13 8.71 -6.69 -0.39
CA ARG A 13 8.64 -5.24 -0.21
C ARG A 13 7.94 -4.80 1.07
N ILE A 14 7.00 -5.61 1.57
CA ILE A 14 6.32 -5.34 2.84
C ILE A 14 7.01 -6.01 4.02
N GLU A 15 8.15 -6.66 3.81
CA GLU A 15 8.94 -7.17 4.91
C GLU A 15 9.41 -6.00 5.81
N GLY A 16 9.22 -6.14 7.13
CA GLY A 16 9.61 -5.13 8.11
C GLY A 16 8.63 -3.97 8.31
N ILE A 17 7.46 -3.98 7.66
CA ILE A 17 6.36 -3.09 8.07
C ILE A 17 5.69 -3.62 9.35
N ASP A 18 4.87 -2.79 9.98
CA ASP A 18 4.07 -3.16 11.16
C ASP A 18 3.25 -4.44 10.94
N ASP A 19 3.21 -5.31 11.94
CA ASP A 19 2.57 -6.64 11.85
C ASP A 19 1.08 -6.58 11.50
N GLU A 20 0.35 -5.55 11.98
CA GLU A 20 -1.06 -5.35 11.65
C GLU A 20 -1.20 -4.95 10.18
N LEU A 21 -0.33 -4.07 9.69
CA LEU A 21 -0.31 -3.67 8.27
C LEU A 21 0.09 -4.83 7.37
N TYR A 22 1.08 -5.63 7.76
CA TYR A 22 1.49 -6.81 7.03
C TYR A 22 0.32 -7.81 6.87
N THR A 23 -0.37 -8.09 7.97
CA THR A 23 -1.55 -8.97 7.96
C THR A 23 -2.70 -8.38 7.15
N LEU A 24 -2.92 -7.06 7.26
CA LEU A 24 -3.94 -6.35 6.50
C LEU A 24 -3.69 -6.47 5.00
N VAL A 25 -2.49 -6.18 4.51
CA VAL A 25 -2.15 -6.23 3.08
C VAL A 25 -2.41 -7.63 2.51
N ARG A 26 -1.98 -8.67 3.23
CA ARG A 26 -2.18 -10.07 2.82
C ARG A 26 -3.64 -10.53 2.88
N THR A 27 -4.46 -9.89 3.70
CA THR A 27 -5.89 -10.20 3.80
C THR A 27 -6.70 -9.42 2.76
N ALA A 28 -6.37 -8.14 2.57
CA ALA A 28 -7.11 -7.24 1.69
C ALA A 28 -7.07 -7.68 0.23
N ILE A 29 -5.98 -8.29 -0.25
CA ILE A 29 -5.87 -8.79 -1.63
C ILE A 29 -7.00 -9.75 -2.04
N HIS A 30 -7.59 -10.46 -1.07
CA HIS A 30 -8.71 -11.39 -1.29
C HIS A 30 -10.09 -10.72 -1.22
N ASN A 31 -10.14 -9.48 -0.75
CA ASN A 31 -11.34 -8.68 -0.50
C ASN A 31 -11.46 -7.47 -1.45
N THR A 32 -10.44 -7.19 -2.26
CA THR A 32 -10.47 -6.09 -3.23
C THR A 32 -11.18 -6.49 -4.53
N PRO A 33 -11.86 -5.54 -5.19
CA PRO A 33 -12.51 -5.78 -6.48
C PRO A 33 -11.51 -5.93 -7.65
N TYR A 34 -10.28 -5.43 -7.49
CA TYR A 34 -9.20 -5.52 -8.47
C TYR A 34 -7.92 -6.04 -7.82
N ASP A 35 -7.03 -6.57 -8.66
CA ASP A 35 -5.71 -7.03 -8.23
C ASP A 35 -4.83 -5.84 -7.86
N PHE A 36 -3.94 -6.02 -6.89
CA PHE A 36 -2.95 -5.01 -6.54
C PHE A 36 -1.62 -5.63 -6.13
N GLY A 37 -0.56 -4.86 -6.29
CA GLY A 37 0.77 -5.20 -5.82
C GLY A 37 1.42 -4.03 -5.09
N ILE A 38 2.60 -4.27 -4.54
CA ILE A 38 3.34 -3.27 -3.78
C ILE A 38 4.45 -2.70 -4.67
N PRO A 39 4.50 -1.38 -4.92
CA PRO A 39 5.54 -0.75 -5.73
C PRO A 39 6.88 -0.76 -5.00
N ASN A 40 7.97 -0.47 -5.71
CA ASN A 40 9.33 -0.63 -5.18
C ASN A 40 9.61 0.12 -3.86
N LEU A 41 9.05 1.32 -3.73
CA LEU A 41 9.19 2.17 -2.53
C LEU A 41 7.95 2.13 -1.64
N GLY A 42 7.09 1.12 -1.83
CA GLY A 42 5.75 1.05 -1.24
C GLY A 42 5.65 0.29 0.06
N GLY A 43 6.74 -0.19 0.66
CA GLY A 43 6.72 -0.78 2.00
C GLY A 43 7.65 -0.04 2.93
N LEU A 44 8.50 -0.78 3.67
CA LEU A 44 9.53 -0.18 4.50
C LEU A 44 10.55 0.54 3.61
N ARG A 45 10.92 1.77 3.97
CA ARG A 45 11.86 2.60 3.23
C ARG A 45 13.10 2.86 4.05
N THR A 46 14.25 2.85 3.38
CA THR A 46 15.53 3.27 3.98
C THR A 46 15.62 4.80 4.07
N ILE A 47 16.54 5.29 4.90
CA ILE A 47 16.81 6.73 5.03
C ILE A 47 17.33 7.29 3.69
N GLU A 48 18.15 6.52 2.98
CA GLU A 48 18.73 6.87 1.68
C GLU A 48 17.65 7.02 0.60
N GLU A 49 16.72 6.08 0.52
CA GLU A 49 15.58 6.16 -0.41
C GLU A 49 14.68 7.35 -0.09
N GLN A 50 14.38 7.60 1.20
CA GLN A 50 13.59 8.77 1.58
C GLN A 50 14.30 10.08 1.23
N ARG A 51 15.63 10.14 1.44
CA ARG A 51 16.44 11.31 1.06
C ARG A 51 16.40 11.55 -0.44
N ALA A 52 16.56 10.51 -1.26
CA ALA A 52 16.44 10.61 -2.71
C ALA A 52 15.05 11.13 -3.16
N LEU A 53 13.97 10.74 -2.47
CA LEU A 53 12.63 11.28 -2.74
C LEU A 53 12.49 12.75 -2.37
N VAL A 54 13.13 13.20 -1.28
CA VAL A 54 13.15 14.63 -0.91
C VAL A 54 13.97 15.44 -1.90
N ASP A 55 15.17 14.97 -2.25
CA ASP A 55 16.08 15.64 -3.17
C ASP A 55 15.49 15.77 -4.59
N SER A 56 14.72 14.77 -5.02
CA SER A 56 13.99 14.80 -6.31
C SER A 56 12.69 15.61 -6.27
N GLY A 57 12.25 16.08 -5.09
CA GLY A 57 11.00 16.82 -4.90
C GLY A 57 9.73 15.95 -4.85
N ALA A 58 9.86 14.63 -4.95
CA ALA A 58 8.74 13.69 -4.81
C ALA A 58 8.20 13.62 -3.36
N SER A 59 9.01 14.01 -2.38
CA SER A 59 8.58 14.21 -0.99
C SER A 59 8.96 15.60 -0.49
N LYS A 60 8.12 16.18 0.37
CA LYS A 60 8.36 17.49 0.98
C LYS A 60 9.11 17.40 2.32
N THR A 61 9.32 16.19 2.85
CA THR A 61 9.88 16.02 4.20
C THR A 61 10.59 14.68 4.39
N MET A 62 11.58 14.65 5.28
CA MET A 62 12.19 13.40 5.75
C MET A 62 11.32 12.64 6.75
N LYS A 63 10.26 13.26 7.29
CA LYS A 63 9.34 12.61 8.23
C LYS A 63 8.32 11.76 7.48
N SER A 64 8.69 10.51 7.18
CA SER A 64 7.86 9.56 6.43
C SER A 64 7.49 8.35 7.28
N LYS A 65 6.21 7.97 7.28
CA LYS A 65 5.73 6.75 7.94
C LYS A 65 6.32 5.46 7.36
N HIS A 66 6.79 5.50 6.11
CA HIS A 66 7.48 4.37 5.51
C HIS A 66 8.83 4.07 6.16
N LEU A 67 9.46 5.05 6.82
CA LEU A 67 10.70 4.81 7.56
C LEU A 67 10.43 3.98 8.82
N ASP A 68 9.25 4.16 9.42
CA ASP A 68 8.85 3.50 10.66
C ASP A 68 8.04 2.21 10.41
N GLY A 69 7.91 1.78 9.15
CA GLY A 69 7.08 0.62 8.79
C GLY A 69 5.57 0.83 8.99
N MET A 70 5.13 2.07 9.22
CA MET A 70 3.73 2.41 9.52
C MET A 70 2.90 2.82 8.30
N ALA A 71 3.37 2.49 7.09
CA ALA A 71 2.69 2.79 5.84
C ALA A 71 3.06 1.77 4.76
N PHE A 72 2.12 1.60 3.82
CA PHE A 72 2.38 0.91 2.57
C PHE A 72 1.66 1.64 1.43
N ASP A 73 2.20 1.51 0.22
CA ASP A 73 1.59 1.93 -1.03
C ASP A 73 1.17 0.70 -1.82
N PHE A 74 0.18 0.88 -2.70
CA PHE A 74 -0.25 -0.17 -3.61
C PHE A 74 -0.38 0.38 -5.04
N MET A 75 -0.32 -0.53 -5.99
CA MET A 75 -0.50 -0.29 -7.42
C MET A 75 -1.56 -1.25 -7.94
N VAL A 76 -2.55 -0.74 -8.67
CA VAL A 76 -3.68 -1.54 -9.15
C VAL A 76 -3.36 -2.17 -10.50
N PHE A 77 -3.79 -3.42 -10.70
CA PHE A 77 -3.65 -4.16 -11.95
C PHE A 77 -5.01 -4.48 -12.56
N LEU A 78 -5.11 -4.31 -13.89
CA LEU A 78 -6.24 -4.78 -14.70
C LEU A 78 -5.70 -5.82 -15.69
N GLY A 79 -5.78 -7.09 -15.29
CA GLY A 79 -5.10 -8.17 -16.00
C GLY A 79 -3.57 -7.95 -16.00
N PRO A 80 -2.89 -7.97 -17.17
CA PRO A 80 -1.44 -7.80 -17.23
C PRO A 80 -1.00 -6.33 -17.12
N ARG A 81 -1.92 -5.36 -17.08
CA ARG A 81 -1.62 -3.94 -17.18
C ARG A 81 -1.66 -3.24 -15.81
N VAL A 82 -0.68 -2.38 -15.58
CA VAL A 82 -0.73 -1.38 -14.48
C VAL A 82 -1.78 -0.31 -14.80
N CYS A 83 -2.66 -0.07 -13.83
CA CYS A 83 -3.71 0.94 -13.87
C CYS A 83 -3.27 2.19 -13.08
N TRP A 84 -3.58 3.38 -13.61
CA TRP A 84 -3.30 4.68 -12.98
C TRP A 84 -4.57 5.54 -12.86
N GLU A 85 -5.69 5.04 -13.36
CA GLU A 85 -6.98 5.72 -13.33
C GLU A 85 -7.52 5.73 -11.89
N LEU A 86 -7.76 6.93 -11.34
CA LEU A 86 -8.05 7.14 -9.91
C LEU A 86 -9.21 6.31 -9.38
N LYS A 87 -10.27 6.13 -10.17
CA LYS A 87 -11.44 5.33 -9.79
C LYS A 87 -11.05 3.93 -9.26
N PHE A 88 -10.08 3.26 -9.88
CA PHE A 88 -9.72 1.90 -9.45
C PHE A 88 -8.91 1.91 -8.16
N TYR A 89 -8.14 2.98 -7.93
CA TYR A 89 -7.50 3.19 -6.64
C TYR A 89 -8.59 3.36 -5.59
N ASP A 90 -9.58 4.23 -5.83
CA ASP A 90 -10.76 4.50 -4.97
C ASP A 90 -11.55 3.22 -4.61
N ASP A 91 -11.72 2.31 -5.55
CA ASP A 91 -12.37 1.02 -5.29
C ASP A 91 -11.49 0.08 -4.43
N VAL A 92 -10.16 0.05 -4.65
CA VAL A 92 -9.22 -0.83 -3.93
C VAL A 92 -8.93 -0.33 -2.51
N GLY A 93 -8.64 0.96 -2.34
CA GLY A 93 -8.35 1.49 -1.00
C GLY A 93 -9.57 1.48 -0.09
N ASP A 94 -10.79 1.59 -0.61
CA ASP A 94 -12.02 1.48 0.20
C ASP A 94 -12.16 0.06 0.73
N ALA A 95 -11.87 -0.94 -0.12
CA ALA A 95 -11.85 -2.34 0.29
C ALA A 95 -10.74 -2.63 1.31
N ILE A 96 -9.55 -2.00 1.19
CA ILE A 96 -8.48 -2.09 2.19
C ILE A 96 -8.94 -1.48 3.51
N VAL A 97 -9.51 -0.26 3.50
CA VAL A 97 -9.99 0.43 4.70
C VAL A 97 -11.11 -0.37 5.37
N LYS A 98 -12.02 -0.95 4.58
CA LYS A 98 -13.05 -1.85 5.09
C LYS A 98 -12.44 -3.10 5.75
N THR A 99 -11.49 -3.75 5.09
CA THR A 99 -10.78 -4.92 5.65
C THR A 99 -10.08 -4.57 6.96
N ALA A 100 -9.45 -3.39 7.03
CA ALA A 100 -8.81 -2.90 8.24
C ALA A 100 -9.80 -2.73 9.39
N LYS A 101 -10.98 -2.14 9.12
CA LYS A 101 -12.06 -2.03 10.11
C LYS A 101 -12.56 -3.40 10.56
N ASP A 102 -12.73 -4.33 9.63
CA ASP A 102 -13.17 -5.71 9.90
C ASP A 102 -12.13 -6.46 10.78
N MET A 103 -10.84 -6.12 10.65
CA MET A 103 -9.73 -6.62 11.50
C MET A 103 -9.54 -5.84 12.81
N GLY A 104 -10.28 -4.76 13.05
CA GLY A 104 -10.17 -3.93 14.26
C GLY A 104 -9.11 -2.81 14.20
N ILE A 105 -8.46 -2.58 13.06
CA ILE A 105 -7.48 -1.50 12.85
C ILE A 105 -8.23 -0.18 12.66
N LYS A 106 -8.25 0.66 13.70
CA LYS A 106 -9.09 1.89 13.72
C LYS A 106 -8.42 3.13 13.10
N GLN A 107 -7.10 3.14 12.98
CA GLN A 107 -6.32 4.34 12.65
C GLN A 107 -5.78 4.36 11.21
N LEU A 108 -6.16 3.40 10.37
CA LEU A 108 -5.75 3.38 8.98
C LEU A 108 -6.34 4.59 8.24
N LYS A 109 -5.48 5.34 7.54
CA LYS A 109 -5.87 6.46 6.69
C LYS A 109 -5.42 6.20 5.27
N TRP A 110 -6.29 6.50 4.32
CA TRP A 110 -5.95 6.39 2.91
C TRP A 110 -5.60 7.76 2.32
N GLY A 111 -4.42 7.85 1.69
CA GLY A 111 -3.93 9.03 0.95
C GLY A 111 -4.85 9.56 -0.17
N GLY A 112 -5.63 8.71 -0.83
CA GLY A 112 -6.60 9.12 -1.85
C GLY A 112 -7.82 9.84 -1.26
N ALA A 113 -8.16 9.51 -0.01
CA ALA A 113 -9.30 10.07 0.73
C ALA A 113 -8.92 11.31 1.58
N TRP A 114 -7.84 12.03 1.24
CA TRP A 114 -7.40 13.24 1.97
C TRP A 114 -8.10 14.51 1.48
N HIS A 115 -9.42 14.53 1.53
CA HIS A 115 -10.26 15.66 1.15
C HIS A 115 -11.34 15.93 2.21
#